data_AF-A0A0Q4L2Y5-F1
#
_entry.id   AF-A0A0Q4L2Y5-F1
#
_cell.length_a   1.000
_cell.length_b   1.000
_cell.length_c   1.000
_cell.angle_alpha   90.00
_cell.angle_beta   90.00
_cell.angle_gamma   90.00
#
_symmetry.space_group_name_H-M   'P 1'
#
loop_
_entity.id
_entity.type
_entity.pdbx_description
1 polymer ?
#
loop_
_entity_poly.entity_id
_entity_poly.type
_entity_poly.pdbx_seq_one_letter_code
_entity_poly.pdbx_strand_id
1 'polypeptide(L)'
;MVAQILFLVITLAAIALFTFNFRKIIRNIRLGKSVDRSDQPQKRLMTMLRVAFGQSKMVVRPIPAFLHFFVYIGFVIINIEVLEIMIDGLFGTHRIFNGLGGLYNFLIGSFEILALTVWVSCVIFLIRRNVLKLRRFKGVEMTNWPKSDANYILIVEILLMSAFLLMNAADAKLQILGANHYTVAGSFPVSQYLMNLLPSNESALVMIERGCWWFHIIGILAFLNYLPYSKHFHILFAFPNTYFSNLEPKGEFTNMASVTNEVKAMLDPSFVPAETEAGKFGAKDATDLTWVNLMNAYTCTECGRCTSVCPANITGKLLSPRKIMMDTRDRIDEIGKNIEKNGPEHQDGKALLDDYITREEIWACTSCNACVEACPVNIDPLQIITELRRYAVMEESQAPASINAMLGNIENNQAPWKYSPADRFNWANEK
;
A
#
# COMPACT_ATOMS: atom_id res chain seq x y z
N MET A 1 8.41 -11.50 -37.49
CA MET A 1 8.28 -12.69 -36.64
C MET A 1 9.25 -12.67 -35.45
N VAL A 2 10.52 -12.33 -35.62
CA VAL A 2 11.49 -12.29 -34.49
C VAL A 2 11.04 -11.35 -33.37
N ALA A 3 10.59 -10.12 -33.71
CA ALA A 3 10.10 -9.15 -32.73
C ALA A 3 8.90 -9.67 -31.92
N GLN A 4 7.93 -10.33 -32.57
CA GLN A 4 6.77 -10.92 -31.90
C GLN A 4 7.16 -12.06 -30.95
N ILE A 5 8.09 -12.92 -31.36
CA ILE A 5 8.61 -14.01 -30.51
C ILE A 5 9.31 -13.43 -29.28
N LEU A 6 10.17 -12.43 -29.47
CA LEU A 6 10.83 -11.73 -28.36
C LEU A 6 9.81 -11.09 -27.42
N PHE A 7 8.80 -10.40 -27.98
CA PHE A 7 7.73 -9.78 -27.20
C PHE A 7 6.97 -10.80 -26.34
N LEU A 8 6.59 -11.93 -26.94
CA LEU A 8 5.90 -13.02 -26.25
C LEU A 8 6.75 -13.60 -25.12
N VAL A 9 8.03 -13.89 -25.38
CA VAL A 9 8.95 -14.45 -24.37
C VAL A 9 9.13 -13.48 -23.20
N ILE A 10 9.37 -12.19 -23.47
CA ILE A 10 9.53 -11.16 -22.43
C ILE A 10 8.25 -11.03 -21.60
N THR A 11 7.09 -11.01 -22.25
CA THR A 11 5.79 -10.91 -21.58
C THR A 11 5.53 -12.12 -20.67
N LEU A 12 5.72 -13.34 -21.18
CA LEU A 12 5.52 -14.56 -20.39
C LEU A 12 6.50 -14.64 -19.22
N ALA A 13 7.77 -14.29 -19.43
CA ALA A 13 8.77 -14.25 -18.37
C ALA A 13 8.40 -13.22 -17.29
N ALA A 14 7.97 -12.02 -17.68
CA ALA A 14 7.55 -10.97 -16.76
C ALA A 14 6.32 -11.38 -15.93
N ILE A 15 5.32 -12.01 -16.55
CA ILE A 15 4.12 -12.50 -15.85
C ILE A 15 4.47 -13.65 -14.90
N ALA A 16 5.32 -14.59 -15.33
CA ALA A 16 5.75 -15.71 -14.50
C ALA A 16 6.53 -15.24 -13.27
N LEU A 17 7.48 -14.32 -13.44
CA LEU A 17 8.25 -13.73 -12.34
C LEU A 17 7.36 -12.96 -11.37
N PHE A 18 6.44 -12.14 -11.88
CA PHE A 18 5.49 -11.40 -11.05
C PHE A 18 4.62 -12.37 -10.25
N THR A 19 4.06 -13.39 -10.90
CA THR A 19 3.20 -14.40 -10.25
C THR A 19 3.96 -15.15 -9.16
N PHE A 20 5.21 -15.51 -9.40
CA PHE A 20 6.05 -16.18 -8.41
C PHE A 20 6.25 -15.31 -7.16
N ASN A 21 6.65 -14.05 -7.33
CA ASN A 21 6.88 -13.14 -6.21
C ASN A 21 5.59 -12.73 -5.50
N PHE A 22 4.50 -12.54 -6.24
CA PHE A 22 3.18 -12.27 -5.67
C PHE A 22 2.70 -13.42 -4.78
N ARG A 23 2.88 -14.68 -5.22
CA ARG A 23 2.55 -15.87 -4.41
C ARG A 23 3.34 -15.93 -3.11
N LYS A 24 4.59 -15.47 -3.09
CA LYS A 24 5.39 -15.38 -1.85
C LYS A 24 4.76 -14.42 -0.85
N ILE A 25 4.34 -13.25 -1.30
CA ILE A 25 3.65 -12.28 -0.43
C ILE A 25 2.34 -12.85 0.09
N ILE A 26 1.53 -13.49 -0.76
CA ILE A 26 0.29 -14.14 -0.32
C ILE A 26 0.56 -15.24 0.70
N ARG A 27 1.61 -16.06 0.51
CA ARG A 27 2.06 -17.04 1.51
C ARG A 27 2.42 -16.35 2.83
N ASN A 28 3.21 -15.29 2.79
CA ASN A 28 3.63 -14.55 3.98
C ASN A 28 2.44 -13.96 4.74
N ILE A 29 1.46 -13.38 4.03
CA ILE A 29 0.21 -12.89 4.64
C ILE A 29 -0.56 -14.02 5.33
N ARG A 30 -0.58 -15.22 4.74
CA ARG A 30 -1.26 -16.40 5.29
C ARG A 30 -0.53 -17.06 6.47
N LEU A 31 0.68 -16.61 6.82
CA LEU A 31 1.34 -17.06 8.05
C LEU A 31 0.70 -16.45 9.31
N GLY A 32 -0.09 -15.39 9.16
CA GLY A 32 -0.81 -14.78 10.27
C GLY A 32 -2.01 -15.63 10.72
N LYS A 33 -2.43 -15.44 11.97
CA LYS A 33 -3.61 -16.08 12.56
C LYS A 33 -4.87 -15.85 11.72
N SER A 34 -5.73 -16.86 11.70
CA SER A 34 -7.04 -16.75 11.07
C SER A 34 -7.89 -15.70 11.79
N VAL A 35 -8.61 -14.91 11.01
CA VAL A 35 -9.66 -14.02 11.49
C VAL A 35 -10.75 -13.98 10.43
N ASP A 36 -12.00 -14.10 10.86
CA ASP A 36 -13.13 -13.99 9.94
C ASP A 36 -13.46 -12.52 9.67
N ARG A 37 -13.52 -12.19 8.39
CA ARG A 37 -13.93 -10.88 7.83
C ARG A 37 -14.89 -11.07 6.66
N SER A 38 -15.63 -12.18 6.64
CA SER A 38 -16.64 -12.51 5.63
C SER A 38 -18.01 -11.90 5.93
N ASP A 39 -18.18 -11.31 7.12
CA ASP A 39 -19.39 -10.65 7.55
C ASP A 39 -19.73 -9.42 6.67
N GLN A 40 -21.01 -9.10 6.54
CA GLN A 40 -21.51 -7.86 5.92
C GLN A 40 -20.90 -7.55 4.52
N PRO A 41 -20.92 -8.49 3.56
CA PRO A 41 -20.20 -8.36 2.28
C PRO A 41 -20.61 -7.12 1.47
N GLN A 42 -21.88 -6.72 1.56
CA GLN A 42 -22.39 -5.53 0.88
C GLN A 42 -21.76 -4.23 1.43
N LYS A 43 -21.64 -4.10 2.76
CA LYS A 43 -20.99 -2.94 3.40
C LYS A 43 -19.49 -2.90 3.11
N ARG A 44 -18.84 -4.07 3.07
CA ARG A 44 -17.42 -4.21 2.69
C ARG A 44 -17.16 -3.79 1.26
N LEU A 45 -17.98 -4.27 0.32
CA LEU A 45 -17.91 -3.88 -1.09
C LEU A 45 -18.12 -2.37 -1.25
N MET A 46 -19.14 -1.81 -0.59
CA MET A 46 -19.40 -0.36 -0.64
C MET A 46 -18.24 0.45 -0.03
N THR A 47 -17.61 -0.06 1.03
CA THR A 47 -16.42 0.56 1.64
C THR A 47 -15.25 0.55 0.66
N MET A 48 -14.97 -0.57 0.01
CA MET A 48 -13.93 -0.68 -1.02
C MET A 48 -14.21 0.27 -2.20
N LEU A 49 -15.43 0.27 -2.74
CA LEU A 49 -15.81 1.17 -3.83
C LEU A 49 -15.65 2.64 -3.42
N ARG A 50 -16.08 3.02 -2.22
CA ARG A 50 -15.97 4.39 -1.72
C ARG A 50 -14.53 4.83 -1.46
N VAL A 51 -13.67 3.93 -0.97
CA VAL A 51 -12.32 4.27 -0.53
C VAL A 51 -11.28 4.04 -1.64
N ALA A 52 -11.23 2.84 -2.22
CA ALA A 52 -10.24 2.48 -3.24
C ALA A 52 -10.57 3.08 -4.61
N PHE A 53 -11.81 2.92 -5.11
CA PHE A 53 -12.23 3.51 -6.38
C PHE A 53 -12.55 5.01 -6.25
N GLY A 54 -13.39 5.38 -5.27
CA GLY A 54 -13.87 6.75 -5.09
C GLY A 54 -12.85 7.70 -4.45
N GLN A 55 -11.69 7.22 -4.00
CA GLN A 55 -10.62 8.00 -3.35
C GLN A 55 -11.11 8.96 -2.24
N SER A 56 -12.20 8.61 -1.55
CA SER A 56 -12.90 9.51 -0.60
C SER A 56 -12.04 10.01 0.57
N LYS A 57 -10.94 9.33 0.88
CA LYS A 57 -10.00 9.71 1.94
C LYS A 57 -8.86 10.63 1.45
N MET A 58 -8.61 10.69 0.14
CA MET A 58 -7.51 11.49 -0.41
C MET A 58 -7.77 13.00 -0.29
N VAL A 59 -9.03 13.41 -0.49
CA VAL A 59 -9.48 14.82 -0.54
C VAL A 59 -9.14 15.65 0.71
N VAL A 60 -8.91 15.00 1.87
CA VAL A 60 -8.49 15.66 3.11
C VAL A 60 -7.20 16.49 2.93
N ARG A 61 -6.36 16.20 1.92
CA ARG A 61 -5.28 17.10 1.50
C ARG A 61 -5.43 17.45 0.02
N PRO A 62 -5.88 18.67 -0.31
CA PRO A 62 -6.36 19.00 -1.67
C PRO A 62 -5.25 18.92 -2.71
N ILE A 63 -4.04 19.42 -2.42
CA ILE A 63 -2.95 19.42 -3.42
C ILE A 63 -2.52 17.99 -3.79
N PRO A 64 -2.17 17.09 -2.84
CA PRO A 64 -1.90 15.70 -3.19
C PRO A 64 -3.09 14.98 -3.81
N ALA A 65 -4.32 15.29 -3.39
CA ALA A 65 -5.52 14.68 -3.97
C ALA A 65 -5.69 15.02 -5.45
N PHE A 66 -5.55 16.29 -5.80
CA PHE A 66 -5.66 16.78 -7.18
C PHE A 66 -4.59 16.16 -8.10
N LEU A 67 -3.33 16.15 -7.66
CA LEU A 67 -2.24 15.56 -8.44
C LEU A 67 -2.40 14.03 -8.58
N HIS A 68 -2.76 13.35 -7.49
CA HIS A 68 -2.96 11.90 -7.50
C HIS A 68 -4.19 11.49 -8.32
N PHE A 69 -5.20 12.35 -8.42
CA PHE A 69 -6.37 12.11 -9.24
C PHE A 69 -6.00 11.98 -10.73
N PHE A 70 -5.13 12.84 -11.27
CA PHE A 70 -4.63 12.68 -12.64
C PHE A 70 -3.79 11.41 -12.82
N VAL A 71 -2.93 11.10 -11.86
CA VAL A 71 -2.17 9.84 -11.87
C VAL A 71 -3.11 8.63 -11.89
N TYR A 72 -4.17 8.65 -11.07
CA TYR A 72 -5.13 7.56 -10.97
C TYR A 72 -5.99 7.41 -12.23
N ILE A 73 -6.59 8.50 -12.73
CA ILE A 73 -7.40 8.44 -13.95
C ILE A 73 -6.54 8.11 -15.15
N GLY A 74 -5.35 8.71 -15.25
CA GLY A 74 -4.37 8.39 -16.27
C GLY A 74 -4.04 6.90 -16.25
N PHE A 75 -3.70 6.34 -15.08
CA PHE A 75 -3.47 4.91 -14.93
C PHE A 75 -4.67 4.07 -15.41
N VAL A 76 -5.89 4.33 -14.92
CA VAL A 76 -7.07 3.52 -15.27
C VAL A 76 -7.39 3.58 -16.77
N ILE A 77 -7.34 4.77 -17.37
CA ILE A 77 -7.77 4.99 -18.75
C ILE A 77 -6.68 4.55 -19.75
N ILE A 78 -5.41 4.86 -19.50
CA ILE A 78 -4.28 4.51 -20.38
C ILE A 78 -4.07 2.99 -20.45
N ASN A 79 -4.54 2.20 -19.48
CA ASN A 79 -4.51 0.73 -19.57
C ASN A 79 -5.25 0.18 -20.82
N ILE A 80 -6.24 0.91 -21.36
CA ILE A 80 -6.91 0.55 -22.62
C ILE A 80 -5.91 0.63 -23.79
N GLU A 81 -5.03 1.62 -23.79
CA GLU A 81 -3.97 1.75 -24.79
C GLU A 81 -2.84 0.75 -24.59
N VAL A 82 -2.50 0.44 -23.33
CA VAL A 82 -1.56 -0.66 -23.04
C VAL A 82 -2.09 -1.97 -23.63
N LEU A 83 -3.41 -2.21 -23.60
CA LEU A 83 -4.01 -3.37 -24.27
C LEU A 83 -3.78 -3.33 -25.79
N GLU A 84 -3.94 -2.17 -26.45
CA GLU A 84 -3.62 -1.99 -27.88
C GLU A 84 -2.15 -2.31 -28.15
N ILE A 85 -1.23 -1.70 -27.39
CA ILE A 85 0.22 -1.92 -27.47
C ILE A 85 0.56 -3.42 -27.31
N MET A 86 -0.08 -4.11 -26.38
CA MET A 86 0.14 -5.54 -26.15
C MET A 86 -0.29 -6.38 -27.36
N ILE A 87 -1.45 -6.08 -27.95
CA ILE A 87 -1.98 -6.79 -29.13
C ILE A 87 -1.07 -6.52 -30.34
N ASP A 88 -0.70 -5.25 -30.56
CA ASP A 88 0.23 -4.84 -31.62
C ASP A 88 1.58 -5.55 -31.50
N GLY A 89 2.10 -5.69 -30.28
CA GLY A 89 3.34 -6.42 -30.02
C GLY A 89 3.25 -7.91 -30.34
N LEU A 90 2.13 -8.55 -30.02
CA LEU A 90 1.92 -9.99 -30.25
C LEU A 90 1.70 -10.33 -31.72
N PHE A 91 0.90 -9.53 -32.43
CA PHE A 91 0.51 -9.81 -33.82
C PHE A 91 1.35 -9.06 -34.85
N GLY A 92 2.18 -8.08 -34.43
CA GLY A 92 2.91 -7.20 -35.34
C GLY A 92 2.00 -6.27 -36.11
N THR A 93 0.86 -5.89 -35.52
CA THR A 93 -0.06 -4.90 -36.05
C THR A 93 0.34 -3.50 -35.58
N HIS A 94 -0.28 -2.48 -36.15
CA HIS A 94 -0.07 -1.09 -35.76
C HIS A 94 -1.43 -0.41 -35.60
N ARG A 95 -1.73 0.06 -34.38
CA ARG A 95 -2.99 0.70 -34.02
C ARG A 95 -4.19 -0.17 -34.39
N ILE A 96 -4.23 -1.42 -33.91
CA ILE A 96 -5.28 -2.39 -34.29
C ILE A 96 -6.71 -1.87 -34.09
N PHE A 97 -6.94 -0.94 -33.16
CA PHE A 97 -8.26 -0.36 -32.91
C PHE A 97 -8.62 0.85 -33.78
N ASN A 98 -7.79 1.19 -34.79
CA ASN A 98 -8.05 2.31 -35.70
C ASN A 98 -9.43 2.24 -36.39
N GLY A 99 -9.98 1.03 -36.57
CA GLY A 99 -11.31 0.80 -37.17
C GLY A 99 -12.49 1.39 -36.38
N LEU A 100 -12.28 1.85 -35.14
CA LEU A 100 -13.32 2.53 -34.34
C LEU A 100 -13.56 3.99 -34.75
N GLY A 101 -12.79 4.53 -35.71
CA GLY A 101 -13.00 5.85 -36.30
C GLY A 101 -12.94 7.00 -35.29
N GLY A 102 -14.00 7.81 -35.21
CA GLY A 102 -14.03 9.00 -34.34
C GLY A 102 -13.83 8.68 -32.85
N LEU A 103 -14.30 7.52 -32.39
CA LEU A 103 -14.07 7.07 -31.00
C LEU A 103 -12.59 6.79 -30.74
N TYR A 104 -11.88 6.19 -31.70
CA TYR A 104 -10.43 5.96 -31.60
C TYR A 104 -9.67 7.28 -31.44
N ASN A 105 -9.99 8.28 -32.28
CA ASN A 105 -9.36 9.59 -32.22
C ASN A 105 -9.61 10.28 -30.88
N PHE A 106 -10.82 10.17 -30.34
CA PHE A 106 -11.14 10.68 -29.00
C PHE A 106 -10.33 9.98 -27.90
N LEU A 107 -10.19 8.65 -27.97
CA LEU A 107 -9.42 7.87 -27.00
C LEU A 107 -7.94 8.26 -27.02
N ILE A 108 -7.29 8.23 -28.20
CA ILE A 108 -5.87 8.62 -28.33
C ILE A 108 -5.65 10.07 -27.88
N GLY A 109 -6.51 11.00 -28.28
CA GLY A 109 -6.42 12.39 -27.82
C GLY A 109 -6.58 12.55 -26.31
N SER A 110 -7.44 11.72 -25.69
CA SER A 110 -7.60 11.69 -24.23
C SER A 110 -6.36 11.12 -23.55
N PHE A 111 -5.77 10.05 -24.09
CA PHE A 111 -4.54 9.45 -23.55
C PHE A 111 -3.37 10.43 -23.61
N GLU A 112 -3.23 11.22 -24.67
CA GLU A 112 -2.21 12.27 -24.80
C GLU A 112 -2.30 13.31 -23.67
N ILE A 113 -3.50 13.85 -23.45
CA ILE A 113 -3.74 14.85 -22.41
C ILE A 113 -3.48 14.23 -21.03
N LEU A 114 -3.97 13.01 -20.79
CA LEU A 114 -3.75 12.31 -19.53
C LEU A 114 -2.26 12.05 -19.31
N ALA A 115 -1.51 11.55 -20.30
CA ALA A 115 -0.07 11.32 -20.20
C ALA A 115 0.70 12.60 -19.81
N LEU A 116 0.35 13.75 -20.41
CA LEU A 116 0.93 15.04 -20.03
C LEU A 116 0.59 15.41 -18.57
N THR A 117 -0.66 15.28 -18.16
CA THR A 117 -1.07 15.61 -16.78
C THR A 117 -0.45 14.68 -15.74
N VAL A 118 -0.26 13.39 -16.06
CA VAL A 118 0.48 12.42 -15.23
C VAL A 118 1.93 12.85 -15.13
N TRP A 119 2.58 13.14 -16.26
CA TRP A 119 3.98 13.59 -16.30
C TRP A 119 4.19 14.84 -15.42
N VAL A 120 3.34 15.86 -15.58
CA VAL A 120 3.38 17.09 -14.77
C VAL A 120 3.15 16.79 -13.30
N SER A 121 2.18 15.93 -12.98
CA SER A 121 1.89 15.55 -11.59
C SER A 121 3.07 14.85 -10.93
N CYS A 122 3.75 13.95 -11.64
CA CYS A 122 4.93 13.24 -11.15
C CYS A 122 6.11 14.18 -10.91
N VAL A 123 6.35 15.13 -11.83
CA VAL A 123 7.37 16.18 -11.65
C VAL A 123 7.06 17.02 -10.41
N ILE A 124 5.81 17.46 -10.23
CA ILE A 124 5.41 18.22 -9.05
C ILE A 124 5.59 17.38 -7.78
N PHE A 125 5.24 16.08 -7.79
CA PHE A 125 5.48 15.20 -6.64
C PHE A 125 6.97 15.06 -6.33
N LEU A 126 7.82 14.93 -7.34
CA LEU A 126 9.27 14.82 -7.18
C LEU A 126 9.86 16.10 -6.56
N ILE A 127 9.42 17.27 -7.03
CA ILE A 127 9.80 18.58 -6.46
C ILE A 127 9.30 18.70 -5.03
N ARG A 128 8.02 18.42 -4.76
CA ARG A 128 7.42 18.50 -3.42
C ARG A 128 8.12 17.57 -2.42
N ARG A 129 8.63 16.44 -2.89
CA ARG A 129 9.32 15.47 -2.05
C ARG A 129 10.77 15.89 -1.74
N ASN A 130 11.53 16.29 -2.77
CA ASN A 130 12.97 16.50 -2.65
C ASN A 130 13.34 17.96 -2.31
N VAL A 131 12.51 18.93 -2.70
CA VAL A 131 12.78 20.37 -2.49
C VAL A 131 12.07 20.91 -1.25
N LEU A 132 10.75 20.68 -1.09
CA LEU A 132 9.98 21.24 0.04
C LEU A 132 10.26 20.57 1.39
N LYS A 133 10.98 19.44 1.40
CA LYS A 133 11.50 18.76 2.61
C LYS A 133 10.46 18.59 3.74
N LEU A 134 9.28 18.08 3.41
CA LEU A 134 8.15 17.91 4.35
C LEU A 134 8.52 17.08 5.60
N ARG A 135 8.09 17.51 6.80
CA ARG A 135 8.40 16.84 8.08
C ARG A 135 8.06 15.35 8.08
N ARG A 136 6.90 14.96 7.55
CA ARG A 136 6.48 13.53 7.51
C ARG A 136 7.35 12.63 6.63
N PHE A 137 8.24 13.18 5.81
CA PHE A 137 9.24 12.43 5.04
C PHE A 137 10.63 12.47 5.68
N LYS A 138 10.69 12.93 6.93
CA LYS A 138 11.84 12.91 7.83
C LYS A 138 11.40 12.17 9.10
N GLY A 139 12.15 11.15 9.50
CA GLY A 139 11.80 10.28 10.61
C GLY A 139 12.79 9.13 10.67
N VAL A 140 12.85 8.45 11.81
CA VAL A 140 13.75 7.31 12.05
C VAL A 140 13.49 6.16 11.07
N GLU A 141 12.25 6.00 10.63
CA GLU A 141 11.81 5.00 9.65
C GLU A 141 12.13 5.38 8.20
N MET A 142 12.41 6.66 7.93
CA MET A 142 12.70 7.14 6.56
C MET A 142 14.19 6.98 6.25
N THR A 143 14.65 5.73 6.23
CA THR A 143 16.01 5.34 5.82
C THR A 143 16.23 5.57 4.31
N ASN A 144 17.34 5.09 3.75
CA ASN A 144 17.69 5.32 2.35
C ASN A 144 16.66 4.71 1.39
N TRP A 145 16.24 3.46 1.63
CA TRP A 145 15.36 2.73 0.72
C TRP A 145 13.95 3.36 0.58
N PRO A 146 13.19 3.63 1.66
CA PRO A 146 11.88 4.31 1.57
C PRO A 146 11.96 5.67 0.86
N LYS A 147 13.10 6.36 0.95
CA LYS A 147 13.31 7.64 0.26
C LYS A 147 13.52 7.42 -1.23
N SER A 148 14.47 6.56 -1.61
CA SER A 148 14.82 6.29 -3.00
C SER A 148 13.71 5.61 -3.78
N ASP A 149 12.99 4.65 -3.17
CA ASP A 149 11.90 3.91 -3.82
C ASP A 149 10.85 4.85 -4.44
N ALA A 150 10.39 5.84 -3.68
CA ALA A 150 9.42 6.81 -4.20
C ALA A 150 9.99 7.68 -5.34
N ASN A 151 11.30 7.97 -5.32
CA ASN A 151 11.93 8.70 -6.41
C ASN A 151 12.06 7.82 -7.66
N TYR A 152 12.41 6.54 -7.51
CA TYR A 152 12.46 5.59 -8.62
C TYR A 152 11.11 5.44 -9.31
N ILE A 153 10.03 5.28 -8.53
CA ILE A 153 8.66 5.22 -9.06
C ILE A 153 8.35 6.47 -9.90
N LEU A 154 8.54 7.67 -9.33
CA LEU A 154 8.21 8.92 -10.02
C LEU A 154 9.07 9.15 -11.27
N ILE A 155 10.35 8.78 -11.23
CA ILE A 155 11.26 8.90 -12.38
C ILE A 155 10.85 7.91 -13.47
N VAL A 156 10.56 6.66 -13.12
CA VAL A 156 10.09 5.65 -14.08
C VAL A 156 8.80 6.11 -14.73
N GLU A 157 7.82 6.59 -13.97
CA GLU A 157 6.56 7.13 -14.51
C GLU A 157 6.80 8.30 -15.48
N ILE A 158 7.68 9.24 -15.13
CA ILE A 158 8.08 10.35 -16.02
C ILE A 158 8.71 9.83 -17.31
N LEU A 159 9.63 8.87 -17.23
CA LEU A 159 10.30 8.29 -18.39
C LEU A 159 9.32 7.53 -19.29
N LEU A 160 8.39 6.77 -18.70
CA LEU A 160 7.35 6.05 -19.44
C LEU A 160 6.42 7.03 -20.17
N MET A 161 5.90 8.06 -19.48
CA MET A 161 5.05 9.07 -20.13
C MET A 161 5.80 9.86 -21.21
N SER A 162 7.11 10.11 -21.01
CA SER A 162 7.94 10.77 -22.02
C SER A 162 8.12 9.89 -23.26
N ALA A 163 8.42 8.60 -23.07
CA ALA A 163 8.53 7.64 -24.17
C ALA A 163 7.20 7.49 -24.92
N PHE A 164 6.08 7.46 -24.20
CA PHE A 164 4.75 7.42 -24.78
C PHE A 164 4.46 8.63 -25.69
N LEU A 165 4.70 9.85 -25.20
CA LEU A 165 4.49 11.07 -25.99
C LEU A 165 5.47 11.18 -27.17
N LEU A 166 6.73 10.76 -26.99
CA LEU A 166 7.72 10.74 -28.09
C LEU A 166 7.38 9.70 -29.16
N MET A 167 6.88 8.53 -28.75
CA MET A 167 6.38 7.49 -29.65
C MET A 167 5.22 8.04 -30.50
N ASN A 168 4.22 8.66 -29.87
CA ASN A 168 3.09 9.27 -30.58
C ASN A 168 3.51 10.43 -31.48
N ALA A 169 4.49 11.24 -31.08
CA ALA A 169 5.02 12.32 -31.92
C ALA A 169 5.72 11.79 -33.17
N ALA A 170 6.49 10.72 -33.03
CA ALA A 170 7.16 10.06 -34.15
C ALA A 170 6.15 9.38 -35.09
N ASP A 171 5.17 8.66 -34.52
CA ASP A 171 4.06 8.05 -35.25
C ASP A 171 3.25 9.10 -36.03
N ALA A 172 2.81 10.18 -35.39
CA ALA A 172 2.07 11.26 -36.05
C ALA A 172 2.86 11.86 -37.23
N LYS A 173 4.18 12.05 -37.08
CA LYS A 173 5.03 12.57 -38.14
C LYS A 173 5.21 11.56 -39.29
N LEU A 174 5.32 10.26 -38.98
CA LEU A 174 5.36 9.19 -39.99
C LEU A 174 4.05 9.09 -40.78
N GLN A 175 2.91 9.26 -40.12
CA GLN A 175 1.60 9.32 -40.78
C GLN A 175 1.51 10.51 -41.76
N ILE A 176 2.02 11.70 -41.38
CA ILE A 176 2.05 12.89 -42.25
C ILE A 176 2.96 12.66 -43.47
N LEU A 177 4.09 11.99 -43.29
CA LEU A 177 5.01 11.66 -44.38
C LEU A 177 4.50 10.55 -45.31
N GLY A 178 3.39 9.89 -44.94
CA GLY A 178 2.84 8.77 -45.71
C GLY A 178 3.71 7.52 -45.65
N ALA A 179 4.43 7.31 -44.55
CA ALA A 179 5.29 6.14 -44.36
C ALA A 179 4.47 4.84 -44.47
N ASN A 180 5.02 3.86 -45.18
CA ASN A 180 4.39 2.55 -45.30
C ASN A 180 4.27 1.90 -43.91
N HIS A 181 3.19 1.16 -43.64
CA HIS A 181 2.83 0.55 -42.33
C HIS A 181 2.13 1.50 -41.33
N TYR A 182 2.26 2.83 -41.47
CA TYR A 182 1.67 3.79 -40.55
C TYR A 182 0.33 4.33 -41.08
N THR A 183 -0.76 3.98 -40.41
CA THR A 183 -2.13 4.38 -40.79
C THR A 183 -2.48 5.74 -40.22
N VAL A 184 -3.16 6.58 -41.00
CA VAL A 184 -3.65 7.89 -40.52
C VAL A 184 -4.77 7.65 -39.50
N ALA A 185 -4.41 7.66 -38.22
CA ALA A 185 -5.30 7.30 -37.12
C ALA A 185 -4.86 7.95 -35.81
N GLY A 186 -5.84 8.37 -35.01
CA GLY A 186 -5.61 9.03 -33.71
C GLY A 186 -5.74 10.55 -33.78
N SER A 187 -5.71 11.16 -32.60
CA SER A 187 -5.62 12.61 -32.43
C SER A 187 -4.44 12.91 -31.51
N PHE A 188 -3.57 13.84 -31.91
CA PHE A 188 -2.29 14.10 -31.24
C PHE A 188 -2.20 15.53 -30.66
N PRO A 189 -3.09 15.93 -29.73
CA PRO A 189 -3.15 17.30 -29.23
C PRO A 189 -1.89 17.74 -28.47
N VAL A 190 -1.09 16.81 -27.94
CA VAL A 190 0.13 17.11 -27.18
C VAL A 190 1.36 16.82 -28.03
N SER A 191 1.44 15.62 -28.60
CA SER A 191 2.61 15.14 -29.32
C SER A 191 2.90 15.94 -30.58
N GLN A 192 1.91 16.63 -31.15
CA GLN A 192 2.11 17.56 -32.26
C GLN A 192 3.17 18.64 -31.97
N TYR A 193 3.29 19.09 -30.72
CA TYR A 193 4.26 20.10 -30.33
C TYR A 193 5.69 19.56 -30.25
N LEU A 194 5.86 18.24 -30.19
CA LEU A 194 7.16 17.57 -30.15
C LEU A 194 7.67 17.21 -31.55
N MET A 195 6.82 17.18 -32.58
CA MET A 195 7.18 16.75 -33.94
C MET A 195 8.34 17.57 -34.56
N ASN A 196 8.43 18.85 -34.22
CA ASN A 196 9.48 19.75 -34.71
C ASN A 196 10.84 19.47 -34.08
N LEU A 197 10.88 18.77 -32.94
CA LEU A 197 12.11 18.35 -32.28
C LEU A 197 12.65 17.03 -32.87
N LEU A 198 11.83 16.31 -33.63
CA LEU A 198 12.17 15.02 -34.22
C LEU A 198 12.80 15.19 -35.61
N PRO A 199 13.67 14.26 -36.05
CA PRO A 199 14.23 14.28 -37.40
C PRO A 199 13.14 14.18 -38.46
N SER A 200 13.46 14.59 -39.69
CA SER A 200 12.54 14.47 -40.85
C SER A 200 12.80 13.22 -41.70
N ASN A 201 13.81 12.42 -41.34
CA ASN A 201 14.15 11.18 -42.01
C ASN A 201 13.23 10.05 -41.51
N GLU A 202 12.57 9.35 -42.43
CA GLU A 202 11.63 8.25 -42.12
C GLU A 202 12.28 7.12 -41.30
N SER A 203 13.46 6.64 -41.67
CA SER A 203 14.12 5.54 -40.94
C SER A 203 14.51 5.95 -39.52
N ALA A 204 14.94 7.20 -39.33
CA ALA A 204 15.22 7.74 -38.00
C ALA A 204 13.94 7.85 -37.16
N LEU A 205 12.82 8.26 -37.75
CA LEU A 205 11.53 8.33 -37.06
C LEU A 205 11.02 6.95 -36.65
N VAL A 206 11.11 5.94 -37.54
CA VAL A 206 10.75 4.55 -37.22
C VAL A 206 11.61 4.03 -36.07
N MET A 207 12.91 4.35 -36.04
CA MET A 207 13.79 3.96 -34.94
C MET A 207 13.39 4.61 -33.61
N ILE A 208 13.01 5.88 -33.62
CA ILE A 208 12.54 6.59 -32.42
C ILE A 208 11.21 6.02 -31.94
N GLU A 209 10.25 5.84 -32.85
CA GLU A 209 8.92 5.30 -32.58
C GLU A 209 9.03 3.90 -31.96
N ARG A 210 9.72 2.96 -32.64
CA ARG A 210 9.93 1.59 -32.13
C ARG A 210 10.79 1.55 -30.88
N GLY A 211 11.82 2.40 -30.78
CA GLY A 211 12.66 2.49 -29.59
C GLY A 211 11.86 2.93 -28.36
N CYS A 212 11.04 3.97 -28.51
CA CYS A 212 10.17 4.47 -27.45
C CYS A 212 9.08 3.45 -27.09
N TRP A 213 8.48 2.79 -28.07
CA TRP A 213 7.50 1.73 -27.83
C TRP A 213 8.08 0.55 -27.05
N TRP A 214 9.26 0.06 -27.46
CA TRP A 214 9.93 -1.05 -26.76
C TRP A 214 10.36 -0.64 -25.36
N PHE A 215 10.94 0.55 -25.21
CA PHE A 215 11.30 1.09 -23.90
C PHE A 215 10.07 1.20 -22.99
N HIS A 216 8.95 1.68 -23.52
CA HIS A 216 7.71 1.84 -22.77
C HIS A 216 7.14 0.49 -22.31
N ILE A 217 6.95 -0.47 -23.22
CA ILE A 217 6.31 -1.73 -22.87
C ILE A 217 7.20 -2.63 -22.01
N ILE A 218 8.52 -2.69 -22.30
CA ILE A 218 9.48 -3.38 -21.42
C ILE A 218 9.54 -2.68 -20.07
N GLY A 219 9.51 -1.34 -20.06
CA GLY A 219 9.48 -0.56 -18.82
C GLY A 219 8.25 -0.84 -17.97
N ILE A 220 7.05 -0.98 -18.57
CA ILE A 220 5.83 -1.41 -17.87
C ILE A 220 6.00 -2.82 -17.28
N LEU A 221 6.49 -3.79 -18.07
CA LEU A 221 6.69 -5.17 -17.61
C LEU A 221 7.76 -5.28 -16.52
N ALA A 222 8.80 -4.46 -16.58
CA ALA A 222 9.80 -4.33 -15.52
C ALA A 222 9.20 -3.69 -14.27
N PHE A 223 8.41 -2.63 -14.42
CA PHE A 223 7.74 -1.97 -13.31
C PHE A 223 6.73 -2.89 -12.61
N LEU A 224 6.00 -3.72 -13.36
CA LEU A 224 5.13 -4.78 -12.82
C LEU A 224 5.90 -5.69 -11.84
N ASN A 225 7.12 -6.10 -12.20
CA ASN A 225 7.98 -6.93 -11.37
C ASN A 225 8.67 -6.17 -10.23
N TYR A 226 8.72 -4.85 -10.31
CA TYR A 226 9.16 -3.98 -9.23
C TYR A 226 8.09 -3.80 -8.14
N LEU A 227 6.79 -3.88 -8.51
CA LEU A 227 5.67 -3.66 -7.58
C LEU A 227 5.81 -4.41 -6.25
N PRO A 228 6.06 -5.75 -6.21
CA PRO A 228 6.09 -6.53 -4.96
C PRO A 228 7.09 -6.04 -3.90
N TYR A 229 8.10 -5.28 -4.30
CA TYR A 229 9.19 -4.81 -3.42
C TYR A 229 9.10 -3.31 -3.11
N SER A 230 8.11 -2.62 -3.68
CA SER A 230 8.00 -1.16 -3.64
C SER A 230 6.75 -0.72 -2.88
N LYS A 231 6.71 0.55 -2.47
CA LYS A 231 5.48 1.15 -1.94
C LYS A 231 4.38 1.31 -3.00
N HIS A 232 4.70 1.18 -4.30
CA HIS A 232 3.71 1.25 -5.37
C HIS A 232 2.79 0.01 -5.37
N PHE A 233 3.15 -1.06 -4.65
CA PHE A 233 2.32 -2.26 -4.49
C PHE A 233 0.90 -1.99 -3.97
N HIS A 234 0.69 -0.84 -3.31
CA HIS A 234 -0.62 -0.39 -2.88
C HIS A 234 -1.67 -0.36 -4.00
N ILE A 235 -1.28 -0.19 -5.27
CA ILE A 235 -2.25 -0.21 -6.39
C ILE A 235 -2.97 -1.55 -6.51
N LEU A 236 -2.38 -2.64 -6.02
CA LEU A 236 -3.00 -3.96 -6.00
C LEU A 236 -3.72 -4.18 -4.67
N PHE A 237 -3.03 -3.96 -3.56
CA PHE A 237 -3.52 -4.34 -2.24
C PHE A 237 -4.51 -3.36 -1.61
N ALA A 238 -4.62 -2.11 -2.08
CA ALA A 238 -5.60 -1.17 -1.57
C ALA A 238 -7.05 -1.68 -1.72
N PHE A 239 -7.35 -2.46 -2.76
CA PHE A 239 -8.66 -3.06 -2.99
C PHE A 239 -9.01 -4.12 -1.93
N PRO A 240 -8.29 -5.25 -1.81
CA PRO A 240 -8.60 -6.24 -0.76
C PRO A 240 -8.45 -5.65 0.64
N ASN A 241 -7.50 -4.74 0.88
CA ASN A 241 -7.33 -4.13 2.20
C ASN A 241 -8.53 -3.30 2.64
N THR A 242 -9.09 -2.49 1.74
CA THR A 242 -10.28 -1.70 2.06
C THR A 242 -11.54 -2.55 2.18
N TYR A 243 -11.65 -3.64 1.42
CA TYR A 243 -12.74 -4.61 1.56
C TYR A 243 -12.73 -5.31 2.93
N PHE A 244 -11.57 -5.80 3.37
CA PHE A 244 -11.41 -6.49 4.65
C PHE A 244 -11.12 -5.56 5.83
N SER A 245 -11.28 -4.25 5.65
CA SER A 245 -11.09 -3.28 6.73
C SER A 245 -12.05 -3.52 7.91
N ASN A 246 -11.65 -3.07 9.10
CA ASN A 246 -12.48 -3.21 10.29
C ASN A 246 -13.73 -2.33 10.17
N LEU A 247 -14.92 -2.93 10.29
CA LEU A 247 -16.21 -2.23 10.21
C LEU A 247 -16.71 -1.77 11.58
N GLU A 248 -16.12 -2.28 12.66
CA GLU A 248 -16.48 -1.87 14.01
C GLU A 248 -16.14 -0.40 14.28
N PRO A 249 -16.84 0.25 15.23
CA PRO A 249 -16.51 1.56 15.73
C PRO A 249 -15.00 1.75 15.94
N LYS A 250 -14.52 2.87 15.41
CA LYS A 250 -13.11 3.24 15.54
C LYS A 250 -12.74 3.42 17.01
N GLY A 251 -11.77 2.64 17.46
CA GLY A 251 -11.24 2.69 18.83
C GLY A 251 -11.86 1.62 19.72
N GLU A 252 -12.79 0.83 19.19
CA GLU A 252 -13.25 -0.38 19.84
C GLU A 252 -12.10 -1.40 19.91
N PHE A 253 -11.83 -1.88 21.12
CA PHE A 253 -10.88 -2.94 21.35
C PHE A 253 -11.56 -4.29 21.22
N THR A 254 -10.89 -5.24 20.59
CA THR A 254 -11.32 -6.64 20.63
C THR A 254 -11.16 -7.19 22.04
N ASN A 255 -11.95 -8.18 22.44
CA ASN A 255 -11.67 -8.96 23.64
C ASN A 255 -11.16 -10.34 23.24
N MET A 256 -10.18 -10.89 23.95
CA MET A 256 -9.73 -12.26 23.69
C MET A 256 -10.77 -13.23 24.23
N ALA A 257 -11.25 -14.14 23.37
CA ALA A 257 -12.29 -15.09 23.74
C ALA A 257 -11.87 -15.99 24.92
N SER A 258 -10.60 -16.42 24.95
CA SER A 258 -10.06 -17.22 26.05
C SER A 258 -10.20 -16.53 27.41
N VAL A 259 -9.80 -15.26 27.51
CA VAL A 259 -9.95 -14.48 28.75
C VAL A 259 -11.41 -14.15 29.04
N THR A 260 -12.19 -13.81 28.02
CA THR A 260 -13.61 -13.43 28.19
C THR A 260 -14.43 -14.61 28.71
N ASN A 261 -14.17 -15.82 28.22
CA ASN A 261 -14.86 -17.02 28.65
C ASN A 261 -14.53 -17.36 30.10
N GLU A 262 -13.26 -17.24 30.50
CA GLU A 262 -12.84 -17.45 31.89
C GLU A 262 -13.50 -16.44 32.84
N VAL A 263 -13.45 -15.15 32.49
CA VAL A 263 -14.10 -14.10 33.30
C VAL A 263 -15.60 -14.32 33.41
N LYS A 264 -16.28 -14.74 32.34
CA LYS A 264 -17.72 -15.06 32.38
C LYS A 264 -18.01 -16.26 33.28
N ALA A 265 -17.19 -17.30 33.23
CA ALA A 265 -17.34 -18.47 34.09
C ALA A 265 -17.13 -18.13 35.57
N MET A 266 -16.22 -17.19 35.88
CA MET A 266 -16.02 -16.68 37.24
C MET A 266 -17.21 -15.86 37.75
N LEU A 267 -17.90 -15.11 36.86
CA LEU A 267 -19.03 -14.25 37.22
C LEU A 267 -20.37 -14.98 37.25
N ASP A 268 -20.54 -16.01 36.43
CA ASP A 268 -21.75 -16.80 36.31
C ASP A 268 -21.42 -18.30 36.32
N PRO A 269 -21.63 -19.00 37.44
CA PRO A 269 -21.38 -20.44 37.54
C PRO A 269 -22.18 -21.31 36.57
N SER A 270 -23.24 -20.76 35.93
CA SER A 270 -24.03 -21.47 34.91
C SER A 270 -23.45 -21.33 33.50
N PHE A 271 -22.50 -20.41 33.30
CA PHE A 271 -21.82 -20.23 32.03
C PHE A 271 -20.82 -21.36 31.79
N VAL A 272 -21.03 -22.13 30.73
CA VAL A 272 -20.10 -23.16 30.27
C VAL A 272 -19.16 -22.54 29.23
N PRO A 273 -17.85 -22.41 29.51
CA PRO A 273 -16.89 -21.90 28.54
C PRO A 273 -16.88 -22.76 27.28
N ALA A 274 -16.89 -22.12 26.12
CA ALA A 274 -16.50 -22.82 24.89
C ALA A 274 -15.01 -23.17 24.99
N GLU A 275 -14.62 -24.37 24.53
CA GLU A 275 -13.22 -24.75 24.41
C GLU A 275 -12.50 -23.72 23.53
N THR A 276 -11.57 -22.99 24.13
CA THR A 276 -10.65 -22.09 23.42
C THR A 276 -9.27 -22.70 23.48
N GLU A 277 -8.59 -22.83 22.35
CA GLU A 277 -7.19 -23.24 22.33
C GLU A 277 -6.36 -22.29 23.21
N ALA A 278 -5.51 -22.87 24.07
CA ALA A 278 -4.53 -22.14 24.85
C ALA A 278 -3.43 -21.61 23.92
N GLY A 279 -3.72 -20.50 23.24
CA GLY A 279 -2.74 -19.74 22.47
C GLY A 279 -2.05 -18.68 23.34
N LYS A 280 -0.92 -18.16 22.87
CA LYS A 280 -0.28 -16.98 23.46
C LYS A 280 -1.25 -15.80 23.49
N PHE A 281 -1.24 -15.04 24.58
CA PHE A 281 -1.94 -13.76 24.67
C PHE A 281 -1.19 -12.68 23.89
N GLY A 282 -1.89 -12.01 22.98
CA GLY A 282 -1.28 -10.97 22.15
C GLY A 282 -0.37 -11.51 21.03
N ALA A 283 0.60 -10.69 20.63
CA ALA A 283 1.60 -11.02 19.63
C ALA A 283 3.03 -10.71 20.11
N LYS A 284 3.92 -11.71 20.03
CA LYS A 284 5.37 -11.52 20.19
C LYS A 284 6.01 -11.20 18.85
N ASP A 285 5.66 -12.00 17.84
CA ASP A 285 6.21 -11.91 16.49
C ASP A 285 5.12 -11.66 15.44
N ALA A 286 5.51 -11.35 14.21
CA ALA A 286 4.58 -11.00 13.13
C ALA A 286 3.59 -12.13 12.80
N THR A 287 4.00 -13.40 12.95
CA THR A 287 3.14 -14.57 12.74
C THR A 287 2.06 -14.73 13.83
N ASP A 288 2.24 -14.11 14.99
CA ASP A 288 1.21 -14.08 16.04
C ASP A 288 0.07 -13.08 15.72
N LEU A 289 0.27 -12.18 14.74
CA LEU A 289 -0.75 -11.24 14.25
C LEU A 289 -1.70 -11.92 13.26
N THR A 290 -2.86 -11.29 12.99
CA THR A 290 -3.80 -11.82 12.01
C THR A 290 -3.33 -11.62 10.57
N TRP A 291 -3.82 -12.43 9.64
CA TRP A 291 -3.56 -12.24 8.20
C TRP A 291 -3.98 -10.84 7.71
N VAL A 292 -4.99 -10.22 8.33
CA VAL A 292 -5.42 -8.84 8.03
C VAL A 292 -4.34 -7.84 8.45
N ASN A 293 -3.69 -8.02 9.60
CA ASN A 293 -2.58 -7.15 10.02
C ASN A 293 -1.39 -7.23 9.07
N LEU A 294 -1.07 -8.43 8.61
CA LEU A 294 0.02 -8.65 7.65
C LEU A 294 -0.30 -8.05 6.27
N MET A 295 -1.54 -8.23 5.78
CA MET A 295 -1.99 -7.58 4.55
C MET A 295 -1.93 -6.05 4.66
N ASN A 296 -2.37 -5.50 5.79
CA ASN A 296 -2.26 -4.06 6.07
C ASN A 296 -0.81 -3.57 5.98
N ALA A 297 0.16 -4.36 6.48
CA ALA A 297 1.58 -4.03 6.43
C ALA A 297 2.11 -3.96 4.99
N TYR A 298 1.78 -4.96 4.16
CA TYR A 298 2.10 -4.95 2.71
C TYR A 298 1.36 -3.84 1.92
N THR A 299 0.20 -3.38 2.41
CA THR A 299 -0.57 -2.30 1.76
C THR A 299 -0.03 -0.90 2.09
N CYS A 300 0.83 -0.77 3.10
CA CYS A 300 1.32 0.52 3.58
C CYS A 300 2.00 1.32 2.45
N THR A 301 1.45 2.50 2.14
CA THR A 301 1.97 3.42 1.11
C THR A 301 3.17 4.25 1.60
N GLU A 302 3.55 4.11 2.87
CA GLU A 302 4.59 4.92 3.53
C GLU A 302 4.36 6.45 3.45
N CYS A 303 3.12 6.88 3.18
CA CYS A 303 2.78 8.29 2.95
C CYS A 303 2.94 9.19 4.20
N GLY A 304 3.05 8.59 5.39
CA GLY A 304 3.28 9.28 6.66
C GLY A 304 2.11 10.11 7.16
N ARG A 305 0.88 9.90 6.65
CA ARG A 305 -0.29 10.62 7.16
C ARG A 305 -0.59 10.26 8.61
N CYS A 306 -0.55 8.97 8.95
CA CYS A 306 -0.70 8.45 10.30
C CYS A 306 0.35 9.02 11.27
N THR A 307 1.62 9.10 10.86
CA THR A 307 2.70 9.74 11.63
C THR A 307 2.42 11.23 11.84
N SER A 308 1.97 11.94 10.80
CA SER A 308 1.75 13.39 10.88
C SER A 308 0.60 13.82 11.80
N VAL A 309 -0.32 12.91 12.13
CA VAL A 309 -1.45 13.17 13.03
C VAL A 309 -1.29 12.52 14.40
N CYS A 310 -0.19 11.77 14.62
CA CYS A 310 0.04 11.06 15.88
C CYS A 310 0.47 12.03 16.98
N PRO A 311 -0.30 12.18 18.09
CA PRO A 311 0.07 13.12 19.17
C PRO A 311 1.42 12.80 19.81
N ALA A 312 1.73 11.51 19.96
CA ALA A 312 3.02 11.05 20.48
C ALA A 312 4.19 11.47 19.56
N ASN A 313 4.05 11.28 18.25
CA ASN A 313 5.07 11.70 17.29
C ASN A 313 5.23 13.22 17.26
N ILE A 314 4.12 13.97 17.33
CA ILE A 314 4.14 15.44 17.32
C ILE A 314 4.93 16.00 18.50
N THR A 315 4.82 15.36 19.67
CA THR A 315 5.52 15.74 20.91
C THR A 315 6.95 15.21 21.01
N GLY A 316 7.46 14.54 19.98
CA GLY A 316 8.84 14.06 19.91
C GLY A 316 9.08 12.68 20.53
N LYS A 317 8.03 11.94 20.91
CA LYS A 317 8.17 10.54 21.33
C LYS A 317 8.52 9.64 20.14
N LEU A 318 9.12 8.48 20.41
CA LEU A 318 9.60 7.56 19.37
C LEU A 318 8.52 6.98 18.45
N LEU A 319 7.26 6.92 18.90
CA LEU A 319 6.19 6.30 18.12
C LEU A 319 5.99 6.99 16.75
N SER A 320 6.11 6.19 15.69
CA SER A 320 5.57 6.49 14.37
C SER A 320 4.64 5.34 13.94
N PRO A 321 3.32 5.55 13.81
CA PRO A 321 2.42 4.49 13.36
C PRO A 321 2.75 3.97 11.96
N ARG A 322 3.44 4.75 11.12
CA ARG A 322 3.99 4.26 9.84
C ARG A 322 5.10 3.25 10.08
N LYS A 323 6.02 3.52 11.02
CA LYS A 323 7.13 2.63 11.36
C LYS A 323 6.60 1.27 11.80
N ILE A 324 5.59 1.22 12.66
CA ILE A 324 4.92 -0.02 13.08
C ILE A 324 4.52 -0.90 11.88
N MET A 325 3.89 -0.31 10.85
CA MET A 325 3.51 -1.05 9.65
C MET A 325 4.71 -1.49 8.80
N MET A 326 5.72 -0.64 8.67
CA MET A 326 6.94 -0.95 7.91
C MET A 326 7.72 -2.08 8.58
N ASP A 327 7.91 -2.01 9.89
CA ASP A 327 8.62 -3.01 10.68
C ASP A 327 7.87 -4.35 10.67
N THR A 328 6.54 -4.34 10.74
CA THR A 328 5.74 -5.57 10.61
C THR A 328 5.90 -6.18 9.23
N ARG A 329 5.90 -5.36 8.16
CA ARG A 329 6.14 -5.83 6.78
C ARG A 329 7.53 -6.42 6.64
N ASP A 330 8.54 -5.72 7.14
CA ASP A 330 9.94 -6.11 6.99
C ASP A 330 10.21 -7.40 7.79
N ARG A 331 9.62 -7.55 8.99
CA ARG A 331 9.67 -8.78 9.77
C ARG A 331 9.02 -9.95 9.05
N ILE A 332 7.80 -9.80 8.54
CA ILE A 332 7.12 -10.93 7.86
C ILE A 332 7.79 -11.30 6.53
N ASP A 333 8.39 -10.33 5.84
CA ASP A 333 9.20 -10.59 4.64
C ASP A 333 10.49 -11.36 4.99
N GLU A 334 11.16 -11.00 6.09
CA GLU A 334 12.32 -11.73 6.60
C GLU A 334 11.98 -13.17 6.99
N ILE A 335 10.89 -13.38 7.72
CA ILE A 335 10.38 -14.73 8.04
C ILE A 335 10.12 -15.52 6.75
N GLY A 336 9.46 -14.91 5.76
CA GLY A 336 9.19 -15.54 4.48
C GLY A 336 10.47 -16.00 3.76
N LYS A 337 11.50 -15.15 3.72
CA LYS A 337 12.82 -15.47 3.14
C LYS A 337 13.53 -16.57 3.92
N ASN A 338 13.45 -16.56 5.24
CA ASN A 338 14.04 -17.59 6.09
C ASN A 338 13.39 -18.96 5.87
N ILE A 339 12.06 -19.01 5.71
CA ILE A 339 11.35 -20.26 5.36
C ILE A 339 11.80 -20.80 4.00
N GLU A 340 12.03 -19.92 3.02
CA GLU A 340 12.50 -20.34 1.68
C GLU A 340 13.92 -20.91 1.72
N LYS A 341 14.79 -20.32 2.55
CA LYS A 341 16.21 -20.70 2.60
C LYS A 341 16.47 -21.91 3.50
N ASN A 342 15.78 -21.98 4.65
CA ASN A 342 16.11 -22.88 5.75
C ASN A 342 14.97 -23.83 6.14
N GLY A 343 13.79 -23.70 5.52
CA GLY A 343 12.61 -24.50 5.83
C GLY A 343 11.67 -23.86 6.88
N PRO A 344 10.45 -24.40 7.04
CA PRO A 344 9.37 -23.78 7.83
C PRO A 344 9.62 -23.71 9.34
N GLU A 345 10.50 -24.57 9.87
CA GLU A 345 10.79 -24.65 11.31
C GLU A 345 11.98 -23.76 11.74
N HIS A 346 12.59 -23.04 10.80
CA HIS A 346 13.75 -22.21 11.11
C HIS A 346 13.38 -21.06 12.05
N GLN A 347 14.12 -20.96 13.17
CA GLN A 347 14.05 -19.85 14.09
C GLN A 347 15.32 -19.00 13.97
N ASP A 348 15.15 -17.72 13.65
CA ASP A 348 16.24 -16.76 13.49
C ASP A 348 16.59 -16.02 14.79
N GLY A 349 15.89 -16.34 15.89
CA GLY A 349 16.08 -15.73 17.20
C GLY A 349 15.54 -14.31 17.32
N LYS A 350 14.85 -13.78 16.29
CA LYS A 350 14.28 -12.44 16.29
C LYS A 350 12.78 -12.47 16.52
N ALA A 351 12.22 -11.34 16.96
CA ALA A 351 10.79 -11.13 17.13
C ALA A 351 10.37 -9.72 16.68
N LEU A 352 9.10 -9.54 16.33
CA LEU A 352 8.55 -8.22 16.01
C LEU A 352 8.70 -7.24 17.19
N LEU A 353 8.40 -7.67 18.40
CA LEU A 353 8.64 -6.91 19.63
C LEU A 353 10.13 -7.00 20.02
N ASP A 354 10.68 -5.88 20.47
CA ASP A 354 12.06 -5.65 20.93
C ASP A 354 13.15 -5.64 19.83
N ASP A 355 13.07 -6.44 18.75
CA ASP A 355 14.06 -6.35 17.66
C ASP A 355 13.70 -5.31 16.58
N TYR A 356 12.41 -5.13 16.28
CA TYR A 356 11.94 -4.17 15.26
C TYR A 356 11.15 -3.03 15.89
N ILE A 357 10.19 -3.38 16.76
CA ILE A 357 9.33 -2.43 17.47
C ILE A 357 9.69 -2.45 18.95
N THR A 358 10.11 -1.31 19.47
CA THR A 358 10.52 -1.17 20.87
C THR A 358 9.33 -1.04 21.82
N ARG A 359 9.52 -1.40 23.09
CA ARG A 359 8.54 -1.16 24.17
C ARG A 359 8.18 0.33 24.32
N GLU A 360 9.15 1.23 24.16
CA GLU A 360 8.90 2.67 24.24
C GLU A 360 7.93 3.13 23.14
N GLU A 361 8.06 2.62 21.92
CA GLU A 361 7.15 2.94 20.82
C GLU A 361 5.72 2.49 21.11
N ILE A 362 5.53 1.25 21.57
CA ILE A 362 4.19 0.75 21.87
C ILE A 362 3.57 1.50 23.05
N TRP A 363 4.33 1.83 24.10
CA TRP A 363 3.80 2.52 25.29
C TRP A 363 3.62 4.03 25.10
N ALA A 364 4.27 4.64 24.10
CA ALA A 364 4.01 6.02 23.71
C ALA A 364 2.62 6.21 23.06
N CYS A 365 1.98 5.14 22.57
CA CYS A 365 0.66 5.22 21.94
C CYS A 365 -0.44 5.60 22.96
N THR A 366 -1.25 6.60 22.66
CA THR A 366 -2.38 7.00 23.53
C THR A 366 -3.68 6.28 23.19
N SER A 367 -3.65 5.35 22.23
CA SER A 367 -4.82 4.65 21.70
C SER A 367 -5.94 5.56 21.16
N CYS A 368 -5.64 6.82 20.82
CA CYS A 368 -6.61 7.79 20.31
C CYS A 368 -7.15 7.52 18.89
N ASN A 369 -6.63 6.49 18.22
CA ASN A 369 -7.06 6.04 16.89
C ASN A 369 -6.91 7.02 15.69
N ALA A 370 -6.25 8.17 15.88
CA ALA A 370 -6.03 9.15 14.82
C ALA A 370 -5.29 8.57 13.59
N CYS A 371 -4.39 7.61 13.79
CA CYS A 371 -3.64 6.97 12.71
C CYS A 371 -4.54 6.16 11.76
N VAL A 372 -5.51 5.42 12.31
CA VAL A 372 -6.45 4.58 11.55
C VAL A 372 -7.44 5.46 10.80
N GLU A 373 -7.92 6.53 11.44
CA GLU A 373 -8.81 7.47 10.78
C GLU A 373 -8.18 8.19 9.59
N ALA A 374 -6.92 8.60 9.74
CA ALA A 374 -6.20 9.34 8.73
C ALA A 374 -5.75 8.48 7.54
N CYS A 375 -5.68 7.16 7.69
CA CYS A 375 -5.17 6.28 6.65
C CYS A 375 -6.02 6.35 5.37
N PRO A 376 -5.43 6.58 4.18
CA PRO A 376 -6.18 6.68 2.94
C PRO A 376 -6.74 5.33 2.44
N VAL A 377 -6.20 4.22 2.95
CA VAL A 377 -6.52 2.84 2.52
C VAL A 377 -6.97 1.96 3.69
N ASN A 378 -7.48 2.57 4.78
CA ASN A 378 -8.05 1.90 5.95
C ASN A 378 -7.12 0.90 6.68
N ILE A 379 -5.82 1.19 6.72
CA ILE A 379 -4.87 0.42 7.55
C ILE A 379 -5.04 0.73 9.04
N ASP A 380 -4.90 -0.31 9.87
CA ASP A 380 -4.99 -0.25 11.33
C ASP A 380 -3.67 -0.58 12.05
N PRO A 381 -2.79 0.41 12.30
CA PRO A 381 -1.59 0.21 13.11
C PRO A 381 -1.90 0.06 14.61
N LEU A 382 -3.05 0.54 15.09
CA LEU A 382 -3.40 0.49 16.51
C LEU A 382 -3.65 -0.95 16.96
N GLN A 383 -4.26 -1.77 16.12
CA GLN A 383 -4.48 -3.18 16.40
C GLN A 383 -3.14 -3.91 16.67
N ILE A 384 -2.12 -3.69 15.84
CA ILE A 384 -0.78 -4.28 16.02
C ILE A 384 -0.18 -3.85 17.36
N ILE A 385 -0.19 -2.54 17.66
CA ILE A 385 0.33 -2.01 18.94
C ILE A 385 -0.40 -2.66 20.12
N THR A 386 -1.71 -2.87 20.01
CA THR A 386 -2.52 -3.48 21.07
C THR A 386 -2.12 -4.94 21.30
N GLU A 387 -1.93 -5.72 20.24
CA GLU A 387 -1.48 -7.12 20.37
C GLU A 387 -0.06 -7.22 20.97
N LEU A 388 0.84 -6.31 20.62
CA LEU A 388 2.18 -6.26 21.22
C LEU A 388 2.12 -5.91 22.72
N ARG A 389 1.26 -4.95 23.12
CA ARG A 389 1.01 -4.61 24.53
C ARG A 389 0.42 -5.78 25.29
N ARG A 390 -0.50 -6.52 24.66
CA ARG A 390 -1.12 -7.72 25.26
C ARG A 390 -0.08 -8.76 25.61
N TYR A 391 0.83 -9.04 24.69
CA TYR A 391 1.94 -9.96 24.93
C TYR A 391 2.83 -9.47 26.08
N ALA A 392 3.31 -8.23 26.01
CA ALA A 392 4.17 -7.67 27.04
C ALA A 392 3.54 -7.75 28.45
N VAL A 393 2.24 -7.50 28.59
CA VAL A 393 1.56 -7.54 29.89
C VAL A 393 1.23 -8.96 30.33
N MET A 394 0.58 -9.77 29.48
CA MET A 394 -0.03 -11.02 29.92
C MET A 394 0.89 -12.24 29.82
N GLU A 395 1.90 -12.20 28.95
CA GLU A 395 2.88 -13.28 28.82
C GLU A 395 4.16 -12.98 29.61
N GLU A 396 4.58 -11.72 29.65
CA GLU A 396 5.85 -11.35 30.28
C GLU A 396 5.70 -10.56 31.59
N SER A 397 4.48 -10.18 31.98
CA SER A 397 4.24 -9.32 33.16
C SER A 397 5.03 -8.00 33.14
N GLN A 398 5.30 -7.47 31.94
CA GLN A 398 6.05 -6.24 31.73
C GLN A 398 5.16 -5.12 31.21
N ALA A 399 4.83 -4.18 32.10
CA ALA A 399 4.23 -2.90 31.76
C ALA A 399 5.00 -1.75 32.43
N PRO A 400 4.82 -0.50 31.97
CA PRO A 400 5.30 0.68 32.68
C PRO A 400 4.83 0.68 34.14
N ALA A 401 5.68 1.15 35.05
CA ALA A 401 5.38 1.14 36.49
C ALA A 401 4.05 1.81 36.86
N SER A 402 3.68 2.89 36.15
CA SER A 402 2.38 3.55 36.33
C SER A 402 1.19 2.67 35.96
N ILE A 403 1.32 1.84 34.92
CA ILE A 403 0.29 0.89 34.49
C ILE A 403 0.21 -0.28 35.46
N ASN A 404 1.35 -0.83 35.89
CA ASN A 404 1.37 -1.87 36.92
C ASN A 404 0.74 -1.40 38.23
N ALA A 405 1.03 -0.17 38.65
CA ALA A 405 0.39 0.43 39.83
C ALA A 405 -1.13 0.58 39.65
N MET A 406 -1.59 1.00 38.46
CA MET A 406 -3.01 1.08 38.13
C MET A 406 -3.68 -0.31 38.14
N LEU A 407 -3.07 -1.32 37.50
CA LEU A 407 -3.60 -2.68 37.47
C LEU A 407 -3.71 -3.27 38.89
N GLY A 408 -2.68 -3.09 39.71
CA GLY A 408 -2.71 -3.49 41.12
C GLY A 408 -3.78 -2.74 41.93
N ASN A 409 -4.02 -1.45 41.66
CA ASN A 409 -5.12 -0.73 42.31
C ASN A 409 -6.49 -1.27 41.88
N ILE A 410 -6.67 -1.62 40.62
CA ILE A 410 -7.93 -2.19 40.12
C ILE A 410 -8.20 -3.53 40.79
N GLU A 411 -7.17 -4.39 40.88
CA GLU A 411 -7.28 -5.70 41.52
C GLU A 411 -7.63 -5.59 43.02
N ASN A 412 -6.94 -4.70 43.75
CA ASN A 412 -7.08 -4.62 45.20
C ASN A 412 -8.22 -3.71 45.68
N ASN A 413 -8.50 -2.62 44.97
CA ASN A 413 -9.43 -1.56 45.40
C ASN A 413 -10.66 -1.42 44.49
N GLN A 414 -10.73 -2.15 43.38
CA GLN A 414 -11.77 -2.00 42.35
C GLN A 414 -11.85 -0.56 41.80
N ALA A 415 -10.71 0.15 41.78
CA ALA A 415 -10.57 1.50 41.26
C ALA A 415 -9.16 1.70 40.66
N PRO A 416 -9.00 2.55 39.62
CA PRO A 416 -7.70 2.74 38.96
C PRO A 416 -6.66 3.51 39.79
N TRP A 417 -7.11 4.25 40.81
CA TRP A 417 -6.25 4.93 41.77
C TRP A 417 -6.46 4.35 43.18
N LYS A 418 -5.55 4.70 44.08
CA LYS A 418 -5.56 4.25 45.47
C LYS A 418 -6.62 5.01 46.28
N TYR A 419 -7.87 4.61 46.13
CA TYR A 419 -9.00 5.07 46.95
C TYR A 419 -9.28 4.12 48.11
N SER A 420 -9.90 4.64 49.17
CA SER A 420 -10.57 3.79 50.15
C SER A 420 -11.76 3.09 49.49
N PRO A 421 -12.22 1.91 49.97
CA PRO A 421 -13.40 1.26 49.41
C PRO A 421 -14.66 2.12 49.40
N ALA A 422 -14.81 3.05 50.36
CA ALA A 422 -15.93 3.99 50.42
C ALA A 422 -15.82 5.08 49.34
N ASP A 423 -14.60 5.48 48.98
CA ASP A 423 -14.31 6.56 48.03
C ASP A 423 -14.04 6.06 46.60
N ARG A 424 -14.10 4.75 46.37
CA ARG A 424 -13.65 4.10 45.12
C ARG A 424 -14.37 4.57 43.86
N PHE A 425 -15.51 5.26 43.97
CA PHE A 425 -16.24 5.85 42.85
C PHE A 425 -16.01 7.36 42.66
N ASN A 426 -15.26 8.02 43.53
CA ASN A 426 -15.04 9.47 43.45
C ASN A 426 -14.41 9.87 42.12
N TRP A 427 -13.54 9.03 41.56
CA TRP A 427 -12.92 9.27 40.26
C TRP A 427 -13.90 9.33 39.08
N ALA A 428 -15.08 8.70 39.18
CA ALA A 428 -16.09 8.76 38.14
C ALA A 428 -16.92 10.07 38.21
N ASN A 429 -16.85 10.77 39.34
CA ASN A 429 -17.59 12.00 39.61
C ASN A 429 -16.73 13.26 39.46
N GLU A 430 -15.40 13.13 39.42
CA GLU A 430 -14.49 14.22 39.07
C GLU A 430 -14.62 14.54 37.58
N LYS A 431 -15.19 15.71 37.26
CA LYS A 431 -15.33 16.23 35.89
C LYS A 431 -14.17 17.14 35.51
#